data_AF-A0A6I9R5J3-F1
#
_entry.id   AF-A0A6I9R5J3-F1
#
_cell.length_a   1.000
_cell.length_b   1.000
_cell.length_c   1.000
_cell.angle_alpha   90.00
_cell.angle_beta   90.00
_cell.angle_gamma   90.00
#
_symmetry.space_group_name_H-M   'P 1'
#
loop_
_entity.id
_entity.type
_entity.pdbx_description
1 polymer ?
#
loop_
_entity_poly.entity_id
_entity_poly.type
_entity_poly.pdbx_seq_one_letter_code
_entity_poly.pdbx_strand_id
1 'polypeptide(L)'
;MERSRGVAQFGFGGAAGGGGLLLLLLVLFLSTAAATLEADLEKRSGGSVSRDSTKDSCNYTILIETTCTKGAGTADQVSLRFGDSNSTDILVRHLKTKHTKWVDELGPMVLDDVPRVPFQECSIDVFKITGKCIHSQVCYFYLKHRGDDDWRPGQAQVVVTGAAKLSSNSFYFRRFLPRRVWHGIDNCEVEVTPFGIRHPRRVFGSKHESKLP
;
A
#
# COMPACT_ATOMS: atom_id res chain seq x y z
N MET A 1 -22.79 58.80 -21.84
CA MET A 1 -21.89 58.21 -20.83
C MET A 1 -20.85 57.39 -21.61
N GLU A 2 -19.85 58.00 -22.25
CA GLU A 2 -18.61 58.58 -21.65
C GLU A 2 -17.93 57.57 -20.71
N ARG A 3 -16.63 57.25 -20.82
CA ARG A 3 -15.45 58.05 -21.24
C ARG A 3 -14.31 57.03 -21.52
N SER A 4 -13.62 57.05 -22.67
CA SER A 4 -12.29 57.67 -22.91
C SER A 4 -11.24 57.36 -21.82
N ARG A 5 -9.95 57.07 -22.06
CA ARG A 5 -9.03 57.17 -23.21
C ARG A 5 -7.69 56.58 -22.73
N GLY A 6 -6.80 56.15 -23.63
CA GLY A 6 -5.40 55.94 -23.27
C GLY A 6 -4.57 55.15 -24.29
N VAL A 7 -4.44 55.67 -25.52
CA VAL A 7 -3.43 55.23 -26.50
C VAL A 7 -2.09 55.83 -26.08
N ALA A 8 -1.03 55.02 -26.01
CA ALA A 8 0.34 55.50 -25.98
C ALA A 8 1.12 54.86 -27.13
N GLN A 9 1.34 55.66 -28.19
CA GLN A 9 2.36 55.43 -29.20
C GLN A 9 3.74 55.60 -28.56
N PHE A 10 4.62 54.61 -28.70
CA PHE A 10 6.04 54.78 -28.47
C PHE A 10 6.74 54.94 -29.81
N GLY A 11 7.15 56.18 -30.11
CA GLY A 11 8.11 56.46 -31.18
C GLY A 11 9.51 56.11 -30.71
N PHE A 12 10.24 55.32 -31.50
CA PHE A 12 11.68 55.16 -31.38
C PHE A 12 12.32 55.78 -32.63
N GLY A 13 12.73 57.04 -32.48
CA GLY A 13 13.71 57.67 -33.35
C GLY A 13 15.08 57.04 -33.09
N GLY A 14 15.79 56.72 -34.17
CA GLY A 14 17.12 56.14 -34.10
C GLY A 14 18.18 57.13 -33.64
N ALA A 15 19.23 56.60 -33.02
CA ALA A 15 20.58 57.13 -33.14
C ALA A 15 21.58 56.01 -32.81
N ALA A 16 22.59 55.93 -33.67
CA ALA A 16 23.65 54.94 -33.69
C ALA A 16 24.53 54.95 -32.43
N GLY A 17 25.04 53.78 -32.05
CA GLY A 17 26.12 53.64 -31.08
C GLY A 17 26.32 52.19 -30.67
N GLY A 18 27.41 51.56 -31.13
CA GLY A 18 27.70 50.14 -30.97
C GLY A 18 27.86 49.67 -29.52
N GLY A 19 26.73 49.39 -28.85
CA GLY A 19 26.68 48.73 -27.54
C GLY A 19 25.65 47.59 -27.45
N GLY A 20 24.85 47.37 -28.51
CA GLY A 20 23.74 46.41 -28.50
C GLY A 20 24.14 44.93 -28.46
N LEU A 21 25.33 44.59 -28.95
CA LEU A 21 25.79 43.19 -28.99
C LEU A 21 26.13 42.65 -27.60
N LEU A 22 26.62 43.51 -26.69
CA LEU A 22 26.99 43.12 -25.33
C LEU A 22 25.77 42.90 -24.43
N LEU A 23 24.72 43.72 -24.61
CA LEU A 23 23.44 43.53 -23.90
C LEU A 23 22.69 42.28 -24.37
N LEU A 24 22.69 41.99 -25.67
CA LEU A 24 22.06 40.77 -26.21
C LEU A 24 22.75 39.49 -25.71
N LEU A 25 24.09 39.50 -25.55
CA LEU A 25 24.83 38.37 -24.99
C LEU A 25 24.52 38.17 -23.49
N LEU A 26 24.42 39.23 -22.69
CA LEU A 26 24.08 39.12 -21.26
C LEU A 26 22.68 38.54 -21.01
N VAL A 27 21.68 38.90 -21.83
CA VAL A 27 20.32 38.36 -21.72
C VAL A 27 20.27 36.87 -22.09
N LEU A 28 21.08 36.42 -23.06
CA LEU A 28 21.18 35.00 -23.42
C LEU A 28 21.86 34.16 -22.31
N PHE A 29 22.90 34.68 -21.65
CA PHE A 29 23.57 33.98 -20.55
C PHE A 29 22.66 33.79 -19.32
N LEU A 30 21.87 34.80 -18.93
CA LEU A 30 20.91 34.70 -17.82
C LEU A 30 19.81 33.66 -18.09
N SER A 31 19.39 33.51 -19.35
CA SER A 31 18.38 32.53 -19.75
C SER A 31 18.88 31.09 -19.61
N THR A 32 20.16 30.83 -19.95
CA THR A 32 20.75 29.48 -19.82
C THR A 32 21.01 29.05 -18.38
N ALA A 33 21.22 29.97 -17.46
CA ALA A 33 21.40 29.65 -16.04
C ALA A 33 20.10 29.19 -15.36
N ALA A 34 18.94 29.68 -15.83
CA ALA A 34 17.64 29.26 -15.30
C ALA A 34 17.23 27.86 -15.82
N ALA A 35 17.58 27.53 -17.06
CA ALA A 35 17.20 26.26 -17.68
C ALA A 35 18.06 25.05 -17.22
N THR A 36 19.20 25.26 -16.55
CA THR A 36 20.06 24.18 -16.05
C THR A 36 19.77 23.76 -14.61
N LEU A 37 18.85 24.43 -13.90
CA LEU A 37 18.49 24.08 -12.51
C LEU A 37 17.29 23.14 -12.39
N GLU A 38 16.48 22.93 -13.44
CA GLU A 38 15.31 22.03 -13.40
C GLU A 38 15.58 20.60 -13.93
N ALA A 39 16.80 20.30 -14.37
CA ALA A 39 17.13 18.98 -14.93
C ALA A 39 17.82 17.99 -13.96
N ASP A 40 17.91 18.29 -12.65
CA ASP A 40 18.65 17.46 -11.68
C ASP A 40 17.82 16.90 -10.50
N LEU A 41 16.48 16.95 -10.57
CA LEU A 41 15.61 16.41 -9.49
C LEU A 41 14.80 15.16 -9.85
N GLU A 42 14.87 14.65 -11.08
CA GLU A 42 14.12 13.44 -11.48
C GLU A 42 14.98 12.19 -11.67
N LYS A 43 16.20 12.17 -11.12
CA LYS A 43 17.10 10.99 -11.16
C LYS A 43 17.67 10.59 -9.80
N ARG A 44 16.83 10.59 -8.77
CA ARG A 44 17.10 9.91 -7.48
C ARG A 44 15.86 9.21 -6.93
N SER A 45 15.31 8.26 -7.69
CA SER A 45 14.47 7.19 -7.13
C SER A 45 14.81 5.82 -7.72
N GLY A 46 16.09 5.62 -8.07
CA GLY A 46 16.68 4.30 -8.26
C GLY A 46 17.38 3.91 -6.96
N GLY A 47 16.63 3.66 -5.89
CA GLY A 47 17.18 3.05 -4.69
C GLY A 47 17.73 1.68 -5.07
N SER A 48 19.05 1.57 -5.14
CA SER A 48 19.73 0.29 -5.24
C SER A 48 19.29 -0.53 -4.04
N VAL A 49 18.47 -1.55 -4.29
CA VAL A 49 18.22 -2.64 -3.36
C VAL A 49 19.57 -3.28 -3.12
N SER A 50 20.24 -2.87 -2.05
CA SER A 50 21.36 -3.60 -1.48
C SER A 50 20.83 -4.99 -1.18
N ARG A 51 21.23 -5.96 -2.01
CA ARG A 51 21.01 -7.38 -1.76
C ARG A 51 21.94 -7.75 -0.61
N ASP A 52 21.52 -7.42 0.60
CA ASP A 52 22.08 -8.07 1.77
C ASP A 52 21.39 -9.41 1.92
N SER A 53 22.16 -10.48 1.81
CA SER A 53 21.69 -11.85 1.94
C SER A 53 21.50 -12.22 3.41
N THR A 54 20.70 -11.43 4.13
CA THR A 54 20.41 -11.57 5.57
C THR A 54 18.92 -11.76 5.82
N LYS A 55 18.29 -12.76 5.18
CA LYS A 55 16.88 -13.15 5.42
C LYS A 55 15.97 -11.93 5.67
N ASP A 56 15.87 -11.04 4.70
CA ASP A 56 15.13 -9.78 4.85
C ASP A 56 13.71 -10.04 5.38
N SER A 57 13.50 -9.63 6.63
CA SER A 57 12.19 -9.70 7.27
C SER A 57 11.50 -8.36 7.09
N CYS A 58 10.35 -8.37 6.42
CA CYS A 58 9.55 -7.18 6.20
C CYS A 58 8.45 -7.07 7.24
N ASN A 59 8.08 -5.83 7.57
CA ASN A 59 6.99 -5.53 8.48
C ASN A 59 5.71 -5.21 7.71
N TYR A 60 4.61 -5.82 8.13
CA TYR A 60 3.29 -5.66 7.53
C TYR A 60 2.30 -5.18 8.58
N THR A 61 1.42 -4.28 8.16
CA THR A 61 0.26 -3.85 8.95
C THR A 61 -0.99 -4.39 8.27
N ILE A 62 -1.72 -5.25 8.97
CA ILE A 62 -2.96 -5.85 8.50
C ILE A 62 -4.11 -5.11 9.17
N LEU A 63 -5.03 -4.61 8.36
CA LEU A 63 -6.26 -4.01 8.82
C LEU A 63 -7.39 -4.99 8.52
N ILE A 64 -8.19 -5.34 9.52
CA ILE A 64 -9.36 -6.18 9.36
C ILE A 64 -10.55 -5.44 9.95
N GLU A 65 -11.53 -5.14 9.13
CA GLU A 65 -12.80 -4.59 9.56
C GLU A 65 -13.80 -5.72 9.73
N THR A 66 -14.48 -5.74 10.87
CA THR A 66 -15.59 -6.66 11.15
C THR A 66 -16.91 -5.92 10.95
N THR A 67 -17.87 -6.59 10.30
CA THR A 67 -19.14 -5.94 9.97
C THR A 67 -19.97 -5.61 11.23
N CYS A 68 -20.87 -4.65 11.10
CA CYS A 68 -21.86 -4.28 12.13
C CYS A 68 -23.07 -5.21 12.23
N THR A 69 -23.01 -6.40 11.60
CA THR A 69 -24.14 -7.34 11.70
C THR A 69 -24.12 -7.94 13.10
N LYS A 70 -25.28 -8.02 13.76
CA LYS A 70 -25.39 -8.67 15.07
C LYS A 70 -24.86 -10.11 15.00
N GLY A 71 -23.95 -10.48 15.90
CA GLY A 71 -23.28 -11.77 15.93
C GLY A 71 -22.12 -11.92 14.94
N ALA A 72 -21.71 -10.85 14.25
CA ALA A 72 -20.60 -10.90 13.29
C ALA A 72 -19.21 -10.95 13.92
N GLY A 73 -19.10 -10.70 15.23
CA GLY A 73 -17.82 -10.70 15.93
C GLY A 73 -17.31 -12.10 16.25
N THR A 74 -16.04 -12.20 16.67
CA THR A 74 -15.47 -13.44 17.18
C THR A 74 -14.45 -13.21 18.28
N ALA A 75 -14.42 -14.12 19.25
CA ALA A 75 -13.34 -14.21 20.25
C ALA A 75 -12.34 -15.34 19.95
N ASP A 76 -12.59 -16.10 18.87
CA ASP A 76 -11.83 -17.30 18.54
C ASP A 76 -10.55 -16.99 17.75
N GLN A 77 -9.71 -18.03 17.62
CA GLN A 77 -8.47 -17.90 16.88
C GLN A 77 -8.71 -17.73 15.38
N VAL A 78 -8.22 -16.62 14.85
CA VAL A 78 -8.14 -16.36 13.42
C VAL A 78 -6.70 -16.52 12.94
N SER A 79 -6.53 -17.33 11.88
CA SER A 79 -5.33 -17.42 11.07
C SER A 79 -5.53 -16.61 9.79
N LEU A 80 -4.46 -15.99 9.28
CA LEU A 80 -4.47 -15.36 7.98
C LEU A 80 -3.33 -15.86 7.10
N ARG A 81 -3.49 -15.68 5.80
CA ARG A 81 -2.50 -16.03 4.79
C ARG A 81 -2.60 -15.04 3.63
N PHE A 82 -1.48 -14.50 3.19
CA PHE A 82 -1.45 -13.55 2.08
C PHE A 82 -0.14 -13.63 1.31
N GLY A 83 -0.12 -13.03 0.12
CA GLY A 83 1.04 -13.07 -0.73
C GLY A 83 0.87 -12.37 -2.07
N ASP A 84 1.88 -12.54 -2.91
CA ASP A 84 2.00 -11.90 -4.23
C ASP A 84 1.96 -12.92 -5.39
N SER A 85 1.97 -12.40 -6.61
CA SER A 85 2.02 -13.18 -7.85
C SER A 85 3.28 -14.06 -7.95
N ASN A 86 4.37 -13.68 -7.28
CA ASN A 86 5.63 -14.43 -7.25
C ASN A 86 5.61 -15.67 -6.34
N SER A 87 4.43 -16.06 -5.84
CA SER A 87 4.27 -17.20 -4.92
C SER A 87 4.97 -17.00 -3.57
N THR A 88 5.23 -15.75 -3.18
CA THR A 88 5.61 -15.45 -1.80
C THR A 88 4.39 -15.63 -0.92
N ASP A 89 4.49 -16.48 0.09
CA ASP A 89 3.36 -16.80 0.95
C ASP A 89 3.71 -16.61 2.42
N ILE A 90 2.90 -15.80 3.10
CA ILE A 90 3.07 -15.47 4.51
C ILE A 90 1.86 -16.01 5.26
N LEU A 91 2.11 -17.00 6.13
CA LEU A 91 1.11 -17.63 6.98
C LEU A 91 1.26 -17.14 8.42
N VAL A 92 0.19 -16.54 8.95
CA VAL A 92 0.08 -16.18 10.36
C VAL A 92 -0.98 -17.07 10.99
N ARG A 93 -0.54 -18.00 11.85
CA ARG A 93 -1.44 -19.00 12.45
C ARG A 93 -2.39 -18.43 13.50
N HIS A 94 -1.98 -17.37 14.18
CA HIS A 94 -2.78 -16.78 15.23
C HIS A 94 -2.52 -15.28 15.29
N LEU A 95 -3.55 -14.52 14.95
CA LEU A 95 -3.54 -13.07 15.12
C LEU A 95 -3.71 -12.75 16.60
N LYS A 96 -2.66 -12.18 17.19
CA LYS A 96 -2.69 -11.62 18.54
C LYS A 96 -2.71 -10.11 18.39
N THR A 97 -3.68 -9.45 19.02
CA THR A 97 -3.60 -8.00 19.25
C THR A 97 -2.40 -7.73 20.15
N LYS A 98 -1.57 -6.77 19.76
CA LYS A 98 -0.79 -6.00 20.73
C LYS A 98 -1.64 -4.78 21.07
N HIS A 99 -1.71 -4.41 22.35
CA HIS A 99 -2.45 -3.25 22.86
C HIS A 99 -2.26 -2.03 21.94
N THR A 100 -3.30 -1.68 21.17
CA THR A 100 -3.30 -0.44 20.38
C THR A 100 -4.01 0.64 21.19
N LYS A 101 -3.23 1.62 21.64
CA LYS A 101 -3.72 2.88 22.19
C LYS A 101 -4.59 3.59 21.14
N TRP A 102 -5.85 3.86 21.45
CA TRP A 102 -6.70 4.68 20.59
C TRP A 102 -6.36 6.16 20.83
N VAL A 103 -6.31 6.96 19.76
CA VAL A 103 -6.22 8.42 19.84
C VAL A 103 -7.54 8.93 19.28
N ASP A 104 -8.38 9.49 20.14
CA ASP A 104 -9.63 10.14 19.74
C ASP A 104 -9.29 11.49 19.09
N GLU A 105 -9.94 11.82 17.97
CA GLU A 105 -9.68 13.04 17.18
C GLU A 105 -10.18 14.32 17.89
N LEU A 106 -10.85 14.17 19.04
CA LEU A 106 -11.30 15.26 19.92
C LEU A 106 -10.47 15.44 21.21
N GLY A 107 -9.33 14.75 21.33
CA GLY A 107 -8.35 14.96 22.41
C GLY A 107 -7.89 13.67 23.07
N PRO A 108 -6.72 13.66 23.73
CA PRO A 108 -6.15 12.45 24.31
C PRO A 108 -6.82 12.17 25.66
N MET A 109 -8.06 11.71 25.66
CA MET A 109 -8.57 10.97 26.81
C MET A 109 -7.92 9.59 26.77
N VAL A 110 -6.73 9.50 27.39
CA VAL A 110 -6.03 8.24 27.63
C VAL A 110 -6.86 7.46 28.65
N LEU A 111 -7.87 6.75 28.15
CA LEU A 111 -8.62 5.79 28.93
C LEU A 111 -7.97 4.42 28.75
N ASP A 112 -6.92 4.21 29.56
CA ASP A 112 -6.29 2.95 29.98
C ASP A 112 -5.95 1.87 28.94
N ASP A 113 -4.92 1.09 29.25
CA ASP A 113 -4.50 -0.14 28.55
C ASP A 113 -5.58 -1.24 28.64
N VAL A 114 -6.83 -0.97 28.24
CA VAL A 114 -7.88 -1.97 28.16
C VAL A 114 -7.51 -2.95 27.06
N PRO A 115 -7.29 -4.24 27.36
CA PRO A 115 -7.09 -5.25 26.35
C PRO A 115 -8.36 -5.30 25.49
N ARG A 116 -8.33 -4.70 24.31
CA ARG A 116 -9.44 -4.82 23.36
C ARG A 116 -9.43 -6.23 22.81
N VAL A 117 -10.55 -6.93 23.01
CA VAL A 117 -10.81 -8.21 22.34
C VAL A 117 -10.84 -7.89 20.83
N PRO A 118 -10.05 -8.59 20.01
CA PRO A 118 -10.08 -8.37 18.56
C PRO A 118 -11.40 -8.83 17.96
N PHE A 119 -11.66 -8.43 16.71
CA PHE A 119 -12.74 -8.91 15.85
C PHE A 119 -14.13 -8.70 16.45
N GLN A 120 -14.33 -7.58 17.14
CA GLN A 120 -15.64 -7.21 17.64
C GLN A 120 -16.54 -6.71 16.51
N GLU A 121 -17.85 -6.74 16.75
CA GLU A 121 -18.80 -6.15 15.81
C GLU A 121 -18.50 -4.65 15.63
N CYS A 122 -18.59 -4.14 14.40
CA CYS A 122 -18.25 -2.76 14.05
C CYS A 122 -16.83 -2.30 14.43
N SER A 123 -15.85 -3.21 14.60
CA SER A 123 -14.46 -2.83 14.89
C SER A 123 -13.56 -2.89 13.67
N ILE A 124 -12.52 -2.04 13.69
CA ILE A 124 -11.36 -2.14 12.81
C ILE A 124 -10.18 -2.55 13.68
N ASP A 125 -9.64 -3.73 13.40
CA ASP A 125 -8.52 -4.31 14.12
C ASP A 125 -7.24 -4.19 13.31
N VAL A 126 -6.16 -3.74 13.97
CA VAL A 126 -4.86 -3.49 13.33
C VAL A 126 -3.80 -4.42 13.91
N PHE A 127 -3.18 -5.22 13.04
CA PHE A 127 -2.17 -6.20 13.41
C PHE A 127 -0.83 -5.90 12.75
N LYS A 128 0.23 -5.78 13.55
CA LYS A 128 1.60 -5.65 13.06
C LYS A 128 2.27 -7.02 13.09
N ILE A 129 2.72 -7.48 11.92
CA ILE A 129 3.37 -8.79 11.76
C ILE A 129 4.68 -8.62 11.00
N THR A 130 5.59 -9.57 11.20
CA THR A 130 6.87 -9.63 10.50
C THR A 130 6.92 -10.93 9.71
N GLY A 131 7.36 -10.88 8.46
CA GLY A 131 7.37 -12.02 7.55
C GLY A 131 8.44 -11.90 6.46
N LYS A 132 8.44 -12.84 5.52
CA LYS A 132 9.31 -12.77 4.33
C LYS A 132 8.93 -11.56 3.49
N CYS A 133 9.91 -10.82 3.00
CA CYS A 133 9.65 -9.72 2.08
C CYS A 133 8.92 -10.17 0.80
N ILE A 134 8.00 -9.33 0.34
CA ILE A 134 7.23 -9.49 -0.88
C ILE A 134 7.83 -8.56 -1.93
N HIS A 135 7.80 -8.96 -3.21
CA HIS A 135 8.43 -8.20 -4.31
C HIS A 135 7.43 -7.67 -5.34
N SER A 136 6.18 -8.10 -5.30
CA SER A 136 5.08 -7.57 -6.12
C SER A 136 3.87 -7.20 -5.27
N GLN A 137 2.88 -6.54 -5.86
CA GLN A 137 1.70 -6.13 -5.11
C GLN A 137 1.00 -7.35 -4.48
N VAL A 138 0.63 -7.24 -3.20
CA VAL A 138 -0.17 -8.27 -2.53
C VAL A 138 -1.51 -8.39 -3.23
N CYS A 139 -1.80 -9.58 -3.75
CA CYS A 139 -2.93 -9.81 -4.65
C CYS A 139 -3.87 -10.93 -4.19
N TYR A 140 -3.51 -11.67 -3.14
CA TYR A 140 -4.42 -12.61 -2.50
C TYR A 140 -4.38 -12.51 -0.98
N PHE A 141 -5.52 -12.83 -0.36
CA PHE A 141 -5.68 -12.82 1.08
C PHE A 141 -6.72 -13.85 1.50
N TYR A 142 -6.34 -14.73 2.43
CA TYR A 142 -7.17 -15.78 3.00
C TYR A 142 -7.21 -15.67 4.51
N LEU A 143 -8.38 -15.92 5.06
CA LEU A 143 -8.65 -16.04 6.47
C LEU A 143 -9.09 -17.46 6.78
N LYS A 144 -8.75 -17.93 7.97
CA LYS A 144 -9.26 -19.17 8.52
C LYS A 144 -9.61 -18.93 9.97
N HIS A 145 -10.87 -19.10 10.28
CA HIS A 145 -11.40 -19.00 11.63
C HIS A 145 -11.60 -20.42 12.20
N ARG A 146 -11.19 -20.62 13.45
CA ARG A 146 -11.27 -21.94 14.11
C ARG A 146 -12.54 -22.16 14.93
N GLY A 147 -13.21 -21.08 15.32
CA GLY A 147 -14.34 -21.09 16.21
C GLY A 147 -15.60 -21.75 15.64
N ASP A 148 -16.64 -21.78 16.46
CA ASP A 148 -17.98 -22.23 16.10
C ASP A 148 -18.99 -21.07 16.01
N ASP A 149 -18.53 -19.84 16.18
CA ASP A 149 -19.28 -18.61 15.90
C ASP A 149 -19.27 -18.27 14.40
N ASP A 150 -20.26 -17.47 14.00
CA ASP A 150 -20.45 -17.07 12.61
C ASP A 150 -19.75 -15.71 12.40
N TRP A 151 -18.41 -15.74 12.39
CA TRP A 151 -17.62 -14.52 12.19
C TRP A 151 -17.81 -13.95 10.76
N ARG A 152 -18.05 -12.64 10.66
CA ARG A 152 -18.24 -11.93 9.39
C ARG A 152 -17.33 -10.70 9.28
N PRO A 153 -16.13 -10.86 8.69
CA PRO A 153 -15.32 -9.74 8.27
C PRO A 153 -16.02 -8.97 7.15
N GLY A 154 -15.81 -7.66 7.12
CA GLY A 154 -16.30 -6.76 6.07
C GLY A 154 -15.24 -6.52 5.01
N GLN A 155 -14.05 -6.06 5.42
CA GLN A 155 -12.91 -5.92 4.52
C GLN A 155 -11.58 -6.16 5.23
N ALA A 156 -10.57 -6.51 4.46
CA ALA A 156 -9.20 -6.61 4.94
C ALA A 156 -8.22 -5.90 4.00
N GLN A 157 -7.15 -5.35 4.56
CA GLN A 157 -6.09 -4.70 3.80
C GLN A 157 -4.71 -5.05 4.36
N VAL A 158 -3.75 -5.25 3.47
CA VAL A 158 -2.35 -5.52 3.81
C VAL A 158 -1.52 -4.32 3.40
N VAL A 159 -0.91 -3.64 4.38
CA VAL A 159 -0.02 -2.51 4.15
C VAL A 159 1.42 -2.94 4.39
N VAL A 160 2.28 -2.80 3.38
CA VAL A 160 3.71 -3.11 3.48
C VAL A 160 4.45 -1.88 4.00
N THR A 161 5.14 -2.03 5.13
CA THR A 161 5.88 -0.91 5.75
C THR A 161 7.07 -0.53 4.86
N GLY A 162 7.18 0.75 4.49
CA GLY A 162 8.28 1.26 3.66
C GLY A 162 8.12 1.04 2.15
N ALA A 163 7.11 0.29 1.70
CA ALA A 163 6.89 0.02 0.28
C ALA A 163 5.39 0.04 -0.07
N ALA A 164 4.77 1.22 -0.03
CA ALA A 164 3.33 1.39 -0.23
C ALA A 164 2.80 0.83 -1.57
N LYS A 165 3.63 0.83 -2.62
CA LYS A 165 3.29 0.26 -3.94
C LYS A 165 3.07 -1.26 -3.91
N LEU A 166 3.60 -1.95 -2.90
CA LEU A 166 3.44 -3.40 -2.72
C LEU A 166 2.20 -3.74 -1.87
N SER A 167 1.58 -2.75 -1.24
CA SER A 167 0.37 -2.93 -0.43
C SER A 167 -0.82 -3.38 -1.27
N SER A 168 -1.74 -4.11 -0.64
CA SER A 168 -2.93 -4.61 -1.32
C SER A 168 -3.98 -3.53 -1.49
N ASN A 169 -4.86 -3.75 -2.47
CA ASN A 169 -6.20 -3.19 -2.46
C ASN A 169 -7.04 -3.83 -1.33
N SER A 170 -8.19 -3.25 -1.02
CA SER A 170 -9.11 -3.82 -0.02
C SER A 170 -9.74 -5.13 -0.53
N PHE A 171 -9.68 -6.16 0.30
CA PHE A 171 -10.32 -7.46 0.10
C PHE A 171 -11.68 -7.48 0.79
N TYR A 172 -12.77 -7.48 0.03
CA TYR A 172 -14.13 -7.38 0.57
C TYR A 172 -14.78 -8.74 0.86
N PHE A 173 -15.05 -9.01 2.12
CA PHE A 173 -15.76 -10.21 2.56
C PHE A 173 -17.25 -9.89 2.72
N ARG A 174 -18.10 -10.53 1.89
CA ARG A 174 -19.55 -10.26 1.88
C ARG A 174 -20.37 -11.26 2.67
N ARG A 175 -19.76 -12.34 3.16
CA ARG A 175 -20.43 -13.49 3.79
C ARG A 175 -19.72 -13.91 5.07
N PHE A 176 -20.43 -14.66 5.91
CA PHE A 176 -19.86 -15.36 7.06
C PHE A 176 -18.76 -16.31 6.61
N LEU A 177 -17.69 -16.40 7.41
CA LEU A 177 -16.60 -17.33 7.10
C LEU A 177 -17.00 -18.76 7.40
N PRO A 178 -16.73 -19.70 6.48
CA PRO A 178 -16.87 -21.13 6.78
C PRO A 178 -15.94 -21.56 7.91
N ARG A 179 -16.48 -22.35 8.84
CA ARG A 179 -15.74 -22.83 10.02
C ARG A 179 -14.57 -23.72 9.62
N ARG A 180 -13.40 -23.47 10.21
CA ARG A 180 -12.19 -24.31 10.10
C ARG A 180 -11.63 -24.48 8.68
N VAL A 181 -12.09 -23.69 7.70
CA VAL A 181 -11.66 -23.75 6.29
C VAL A 181 -11.00 -22.43 5.90
N TRP A 182 -10.04 -22.49 4.96
CA TRP A 182 -9.45 -21.29 4.37
C TRP A 182 -10.44 -20.66 3.38
N HIS A 183 -10.80 -19.40 3.62
CA HIS A 183 -11.67 -18.63 2.75
C HIS A 183 -11.07 -17.26 2.46
N GLY A 184 -11.12 -16.83 1.21
CA GLY A 184 -10.37 -15.66 0.78
C GLY A 184 -10.62 -15.27 -0.65
N ILE A 185 -9.84 -14.28 -1.08
CA ILE A 185 -9.92 -13.66 -2.40
C ILE A 185 -8.53 -13.77 -3.03
N ASP A 186 -8.48 -14.23 -4.28
CA ASP A 186 -7.27 -14.29 -5.08
C ASP A 186 -7.50 -13.52 -6.37
N ASN A 187 -6.93 -12.31 -6.42
CA ASN A 187 -7.02 -11.39 -7.56
C ASN A 187 -5.67 -11.26 -8.27
N CYS A 188 -4.76 -12.22 -8.08
CA CYS A 188 -3.48 -12.18 -8.78
C CYS A 188 -3.71 -12.36 -10.28
N GLU A 189 -2.86 -11.69 -11.06
CA GLU A 189 -2.97 -11.71 -12.51
C GLU A 189 -2.90 -13.14 -13.05
N VAL A 190 -3.81 -13.42 -13.98
CA VAL A 190 -3.97 -14.71 -14.64
C VAL A 190 -3.51 -14.58 -16.07
N GLU A 191 -2.80 -15.59 -16.57
CA GLU A 191 -2.34 -15.59 -17.95
C GLU A 191 -3.55 -15.92 -18.86
N VAL A 192 -4.00 -14.96 -19.67
CA VAL A 192 -5.07 -15.19 -20.64
C VAL A 192 -4.44 -15.80 -21.90
N THR A 193 -4.72 -17.08 -22.16
CA THR A 193 -4.25 -17.77 -23.37
C THR A 193 -5.41 -17.97 -24.35
N PRO A 194 -5.14 -18.22 -25.66
CA PRO A 194 -6.18 -18.59 -26.62
C PRO A 194 -7.01 -19.82 -26.19
N PHE A 195 -6.47 -20.65 -25.29
CA PHE A 195 -7.12 -21.83 -24.73
C PHE A 195 -7.88 -21.54 -23.42
N GLY A 196 -7.94 -20.28 -22.99
CA GLY A 196 -8.62 -19.84 -21.77
C GLY A 196 -7.68 -19.24 -20.72
N ILE A 197 -8.26 -18.93 -19.56
CA ILE A 197 -7.57 -18.30 -18.42
C ILE A 197 -6.73 -19.36 -17.69
N ARG A 198 -5.40 -19.22 -17.76
CA ARG A 198 -4.46 -20.05 -17.01
C ARG A 198 -4.18 -19.42 -15.66
N HIS A 199 -4.58 -20.13 -14.62
CA HIS A 199 -4.22 -19.81 -13.25
C HIS A 199 -2.91 -20.55 -12.94
N PRO A 200 -1.77 -19.88 -12.72
CA PRO A 200 -0.57 -20.55 -12.26
C PRO A 200 -0.89 -21.25 -10.93
N ARG A 201 -0.84 -22.59 -10.91
CA ARG A 201 -1.20 -23.38 -9.75
C ARG A 201 -0.17 -23.13 -8.65
N ARG A 202 -0.57 -22.41 -7.60
CA ARG A 202 0.25 -22.23 -6.40
C ARG A 202 0.17 -23.48 -5.53
N VAL A 203 1.29 -24.21 -5.44
CA VAL A 203 1.40 -25.37 -4.56
C VAL A 203 1.65 -24.89 -3.15
N PHE A 204 0.60 -24.96 -2.34
CA PHE A 204 0.64 -24.57 -0.95
C PHE A 204 1.06 -25.77 -0.08
N GLY A 205 2.35 -25.87 0.24
CA GLY A 205 2.86 -26.90 1.14
C GLY A 205 4.29 -26.61 1.58
N SER A 206 4.62 -26.98 2.81
CA SER A 206 6.02 -27.18 3.17
C SER A 206 6.58 -28.24 2.23
N LYS A 207 7.75 -27.99 1.62
CA LYS A 207 8.63 -29.09 1.21
C LYS A 207 8.88 -29.90 2.49
N HIS A 208 8.10 -30.94 2.71
CA HIS A 208 8.57 -32.05 3.53
C HIS A 208 9.62 -32.72 2.67
N GLU A 209 10.87 -32.43 2.99
CA GLU A 209 11.99 -33.23 2.51
C GLU A 209 11.77 -34.63 3.09
N SER A 210 11.17 -35.50 2.29
CA SER A 210 11.07 -36.92 2.60
C SER A 210 12.49 -37.48 2.53
N LYS A 211 13.21 -37.40 3.65
CA LYS A 211 14.25 -38.39 3.93
C LYS A 211 13.52 -39.73 4.03
N LEU A 212 13.57 -40.50 2.95
CA LEU A 212 13.29 -41.93 3.04
C LEU A 212 14.35 -42.57 3.95
N PRO A 213 13.96 -43.60 4.73
CA PRO A 213 14.88 -44.38 5.55
C PRO A 213 15.91 -45.15 4.71
#